data_AF-A0AA43LAX7-F1
#
_entry.id   AF-A0AA43LAX7-F1
#
_cell.length_a   1.000
_cell.length_b   1.000
_cell.length_c   1.000
_cell.angle_alpha   90.00
_cell.angle_beta   90.00
_cell.angle_gamma   90.00
#
_symmetry.space_group_name_H-M   'P 1'
#
loop_
_entity.id
_entity.type
_entity.pdbx_description
1 polymer ?
#
loop_
_entity_poly.entity_id
_entity_poly.type
_entity_poly.pdbx_seq_one_letter_code
_entity_poly.pdbx_strand_id
1 'polypeptide(L)'
;MFNYFRNRKIRNIFSRFPSIDYTDKRWLIKDLKVREDRLRSTLHLHRSIESSLIADRIVLIDQAINILVSDNYKDNLEECMTIRMVYESILK
;
A
#
# COMPACT_ATOMS: atom_id res chain seq x y z
N MET A 1 -6.81 -19.58 0.72
CA MET A 1 -5.52 -19.66 1.43
C MET A 1 -4.61 -18.55 0.91
N PHE A 2 -4.71 -17.33 1.45
CA PHE A 2 -3.72 -16.29 1.13
C PHE A 2 -2.51 -16.58 2.00
N ASN A 3 -1.55 -17.31 1.44
CA ASN A 3 -0.28 -17.53 2.10
C ASN A 3 0.41 -16.18 2.23
N TYR A 4 0.32 -15.64 3.45
CA TYR A 4 1.12 -14.61 4.07
C TYR A 4 2.60 -14.79 3.73
N PHE A 5 3.03 -14.48 2.51
CA PHE A 5 4.45 -14.45 2.19
C PHE A 5 5.07 -13.23 2.86
N ARG A 6 5.36 -13.48 4.14
CA ARG A 6 6.38 -12.99 5.04
C ARG A 6 6.48 -11.48 5.11
N ASN A 7 6.12 -10.94 6.26
CA ASN A 7 6.53 -9.61 6.73
C ASN A 7 8.03 -9.33 6.42
N ARG A 8 8.89 -10.34 6.41
CA ARG A 8 10.28 -10.27 5.92
C ARG A 8 10.44 -9.83 4.44
N LYS A 9 9.59 -10.30 3.51
CA LYS A 9 9.65 -9.91 2.10
C LYS A 9 9.30 -8.43 1.94
N ILE A 10 8.23 -7.97 2.57
CA ILE A 10 7.83 -6.55 2.58
C ILE A 10 8.95 -5.69 3.17
N ARG A 11 9.48 -6.05 4.35
CA ARG A 11 10.63 -5.36 4.97
C ARG A 11 11.84 -5.30 4.04
N ASN A 12 12.14 -6.39 3.34
CA ASN A 12 13.26 -6.45 2.38
C ASN A 12 13.01 -5.62 1.10
N ILE A 13 11.76 -5.45 0.68
CA ILE A 13 11.42 -4.52 -0.41
C ILE A 13 11.64 -3.09 0.07
N PHE A 14 11.13 -2.75 1.25
CA PHE A 14 11.26 -1.40 1.80
C PHE A 14 12.68 -1.00 2.22
N SER A 15 13.56 -1.96 2.56
CA SER A 15 14.98 -1.71 2.81
C SER A 15 15.77 -1.36 1.55
N ARG A 16 15.30 -1.83 0.38
CA ARG A 16 15.88 -1.55 -0.94
C ARG A 16 15.17 -0.40 -1.65
N PHE A 17 14.19 0.25 -1.02
CA PHE A 17 13.45 1.37 -1.57
C PHE A 17 14.33 2.62 -1.66
N PRO A 18 14.35 3.38 -2.78
CA PRO A 18 13.49 3.28 -3.97
C PRO A 18 14.01 2.38 -5.11
N SER A 19 15.14 1.71 -4.93
CA SER A 19 15.76 0.82 -5.93
C SER A 19 15.09 -0.56 -6.05
N ILE A 20 13.76 -0.63 -5.96
CA ILE A 20 13.01 -1.89 -6.06
C ILE A 20 12.89 -2.35 -7.52
N ASP A 21 12.94 -3.66 -7.74
CA ASP A 21 12.81 -4.21 -9.08
C ASP A 21 11.35 -4.25 -9.57
N TYR A 22 11.17 -4.53 -10.86
CA TYR A 22 9.85 -4.57 -11.50
C TYR A 22 8.91 -5.62 -10.90
N THR A 23 9.45 -6.75 -10.44
CA THR A 23 8.66 -7.87 -9.91
C THR A 23 8.12 -7.52 -8.53
N ASP A 24 8.97 -6.99 -7.65
CA ASP A 24 8.61 -6.52 -6.32
C ASP A 24 7.63 -5.33 -6.42
N LYS A 25 7.82 -4.44 -7.39
CA LYS A 25 6.89 -3.33 -7.67
C LYS A 25 5.50 -3.82 -8.11
N ARG A 26 5.44 -4.74 -9.09
CA ARG A 26 4.16 -5.35 -9.52
C ARG A 26 3.45 -6.04 -8.35
N TRP A 27 4.22 -6.68 -7.49
CA TRP A 27 3.70 -7.33 -6.30
C TRP A 27 3.09 -6.33 -5.32
N LEU A 28 3.78 -5.22 -5.01
CA LEU A 28 3.25 -4.15 -4.15
C LEU A 28 1.94 -3.59 -4.70
N ILE A 29 1.88 -3.26 -5.99
CA ILE A 29 0.67 -2.74 -6.63
C ILE A 29 -0.49 -3.74 -6.49
N LYS A 30 -0.23 -5.03 -6.73
CA LYS A 30 -1.26 -6.07 -6.60
C LYS A 30 -1.77 -6.19 -5.16
N ASP A 31 -0.87 -6.13 -4.18
CA ASP A 31 -1.24 -6.18 -2.75
C ASP A 31 -2.08 -4.97 -2.35
N LEU A 32 -1.70 -3.76 -2.79
CA LEU A 32 -2.47 -2.53 -2.56
C LEU A 32 -3.89 -2.62 -3.12
N LYS A 33 -4.05 -3.08 -4.37
CA LYS A 33 -5.37 -3.25 -5.00
C LYS A 33 -6.27 -4.22 -4.22
N VAL A 34 -5.72 -5.36 -3.79
CA VAL A 34 -6.48 -6.33 -2.98
C VAL A 34 -6.93 -5.73 -1.65
N ARG A 35 -6.13 -4.86 -1.03
CA ARG A 35 -6.51 -4.17 0.21
C ARG A 35 -7.57 -3.11 -0.04
N GLU A 36 -7.43 -2.36 -1.11
CA GLU A 36 -8.40 -1.36 -1.53
C GLU A 36 -9.79 -1.99 -1.73
N ASP A 37 -9.88 -3.08 -2.49
CA ASP A 37 -11.12 -3.80 -2.76
C ASP A 37 -11.80 -4.30 -1.47
N ARG A 38 -10.99 -4.77 -0.51
CA ARG A 38 -11.49 -5.19 0.80
C ARG A 38 -12.04 -4.02 1.60
N LEU A 39 -11.30 -2.92 1.67
CA LEU A 39 -11.74 -1.73 2.39
C LEU A 39 -13.01 -1.14 1.78
N ARG A 40 -13.11 -1.08 0.45
CA ARG A 40 -14.33 -0.67 -0.26
C ARG A 40 -15.50 -1.59 0.10
N SER A 41 -15.28 -2.90 0.10
CA SER A 41 -16.31 -3.88 0.51
C SER A 41 -16.76 -3.68 1.96
N THR A 42 -15.85 -3.38 2.88
CA THR A 42 -16.17 -3.06 4.29
C THR A 42 -16.91 -1.74 4.44
N LEU A 43 -16.53 -0.71 3.66
CA LEU A 43 -17.17 0.60 3.66
C LEU A 43 -18.66 0.51 3.29
N HIS A 44 -19.00 -0.34 2.31
CA HIS A 44 -20.40 -0.58 1.93
C HIS A 44 -21.26 -1.18 3.05
N LEU A 45 -20.64 -1.82 4.05
CA LEU A 45 -21.34 -2.51 5.14
C LEU A 45 -21.44 -1.67 6.43
N HIS A 46 -20.70 -0.56 6.56
CA HIS A 46 -20.66 0.26 7.78
C HIS A 46 -20.96 1.74 7.51
N ARG A 47 -22.07 2.25 8.07
CA ARG A 47 -22.44 3.68 8.11
C ARG A 47 -22.17 4.24 9.51
N SER A 48 -20.92 4.58 9.80
CA SER A 48 -20.50 5.18 11.08
C SER A 48 -19.27 6.09 10.89
N ILE A 49 -18.75 6.69 11.96
CA ILE A 49 -17.48 7.47 11.96
C ILE A 49 -16.30 6.64 11.42
N GLU A 50 -16.35 5.31 11.53
CA GLU A 50 -15.33 4.43 10.96
C GLU A 50 -15.31 4.47 9.42
N SER A 51 -16.42 4.88 8.78
CA SER A 51 -16.51 5.02 7.33
C SER A 51 -15.61 6.14 6.79
N SER A 52 -15.42 7.25 7.52
CA SER A 52 -14.53 8.33 7.08
C SER A 52 -13.06 7.90 7.16
N LEU A 53 -12.67 7.20 8.24
CA LEU A 53 -11.32 6.66 8.38
C LEU A 53 -11.00 5.60 7.31
N ILE A 54 -11.98 4.75 6.97
CA ILE A 54 -11.84 3.78 5.88
C ILE A 54 -11.71 4.49 4.53
N ALA A 55 -12.50 5.55 4.29
CA ALA A 55 -12.41 6.35 3.08
C ALA A 55 -11.04 7.03 2.93
N ASP A 56 -10.53 7.66 3.99
CA ASP A 56 -9.19 8.26 4.01
C ASP A 56 -8.11 7.22 3.72
N ARG A 57 -8.26 6.01 4.26
CA ARG A 57 -7.32 4.91 4.00
C ARG A 57 -7.36 4.41 2.56
N ILE A 58 -8.54 4.38 1.94
CA ILE A 58 -8.69 4.05 0.51
C ILE A 58 -7.98 5.11 -0.34
N VAL A 59 -8.17 6.39 -0.04
CA VAL A 59 -7.49 7.49 -0.76
C VAL A 59 -5.97 7.37 -0.67
N LEU A 60 -5.44 7.09 0.53
CA LEU A 60 -4.00 6.88 0.72
C LEU A 60 -3.47 5.69 -0.11
N ILE A 61 -4.25 4.59 -0.18
CA ILE A 61 -3.87 3.42 -0.97
C ILE A 61 -3.86 3.74 -2.47
N ASP A 62 -4.87 4.45 -2.96
CA ASP A 62 -4.95 4.86 -4.37
C ASP A 62 -3.79 5.79 -4.76
N GLN A 63 -3.46 6.75 -3.89
CA GLN A 63 -2.26 7.59 -4.05
C GLN A 63 -0.98 6.74 -4.14
N ALA A 64 -0.79 5.78 -3.24
CA ALA A 64 0.38 4.90 -3.27
C ALA A 64 0.45 4.04 -4.54
N ILE A 65 -0.69 3.57 -5.08
CA ILE A 65 -0.75 2.86 -6.35
C ILE A 65 -0.30 3.77 -7.49
N ASN A 66 -0.84 5.00 -7.57
CA ASN A 66 -0.52 5.96 -8.62
C ASN A 66 0.98 6.33 -8.61
N ILE A 67 1.57 6.51 -7.43
CA ILE A 67 3.01 6.73 -7.25
C ILE A 67 3.83 5.53 -7.75
N LEU A 68 3.47 4.31 -7.36
CA LEU A 68 4.20 3.10 -7.79
C LEU A 68 4.07 2.84 -9.30
N VAL A 69 2.96 3.21 -9.91
CA VAL A 69 2.74 3.07 -11.37
C VAL A 69 3.57 4.10 -12.14
N SER A 70 3.62 5.34 -11.67
CA SER A 70 4.34 6.44 -12.32
C SER A 70 5.86 6.41 -12.15
N ASP A 71 6.39 5.60 -11.22
CA ASP A 71 7.81 5.55 -10.85
C ASP A 71 8.38 6.88 -10.31
N ASN A 72 7.51 7.85 -9.98
CA ASN A 72 7.88 9.18 -9.48
C ASN A 72 8.59 9.13 -8.11
N TYR A 73 8.39 8.06 -7.34
CA TYR A 73 8.96 7.92 -5.99
C TYR A 73 10.48 7.83 -5.96
N LYS A 74 11.16 7.54 -7.07
CA LYS A 74 12.62 7.32 -7.06
C LYS A 74 13.41 8.55 -6.63
N ASP A 75 12.92 9.72 -6.99
CA ASP A 75 13.56 11.00 -6.72
C ASP A 75 12.76 11.84 -5.70
N ASN A 76 11.67 11.29 -5.14
CA ASN A 76 10.75 12.00 -4.27
C ASN A 76 10.57 11.29 -2.91
N LEU A 77 11.13 11.88 -1.85
CA LEU A 77 11.06 11.36 -0.48
C LEU A 77 9.63 11.36 0.08
N GLU A 78 8.82 12.36 -0.25
CA GLU A 78 7.44 12.46 0.21
C GLU A 78 6.62 11.28 -0.34
N GLU A 79 6.77 11.01 -1.63
CA GLU A 79 6.14 9.87 -2.29
C GLU A 79 6.62 8.52 -1.74
N CYS A 80 7.92 8.41 -1.43
CA CYS A 80 8.45 7.24 -0.71
C CYS A 80 7.75 7.04 0.64
N MET A 81 7.56 8.12 1.39
CA MET A 81 6.95 8.10 2.72
C MET A 81 5.46 7.76 2.63
N THR A 82 4.73 8.30 1.64
CA THR A 82 3.32 7.97 1.39
C THR A 82 3.13 6.47 1.18
N ILE A 83 3.97 5.84 0.33
CA ILE A 83 3.91 4.39 0.15
C ILE A 83 4.23 3.66 1.46
N ARG A 84 5.24 4.10 2.21
CA ARG A 84 5.61 3.48 3.50
C ARG A 84 4.50 3.57 4.55
N MET A 85 3.78 4.68 4.62
CA MET A 85 2.66 4.88 5.56
C MET A 85 1.52 3.89 5.34
N VAL A 86 1.31 3.43 4.11
CA VAL A 86 0.33 2.36 3.83
C VAL A 86 0.70 1.04 4.51
N TYR A 87 1.99 0.83 4.79
CA TYR A 87 2.53 -0.41 5.36
C TYR A 87 3.04 -0.27 6.80
N GLU A 88 2.95 0.91 7.42
CA GLU A 88 3.56 1.18 8.73
C GLU A 88 3.13 0.18 9.82
N SER A 89 1.83 -0.17 9.87
CA SER A 89 1.28 -1.12 10.84
C SER A 89 1.81 -2.56 10.67
N ILE A 90 2.37 -2.90 9.52
CA ILE A 90 2.93 -4.21 9.22
C ILE A 90 4.44 -4.24 9.45
N LEU A 91 5.12 -3.10 9.34
CA LEU A 91 6.57 -3.02 9.47
C LEU A 91 7.06 -3.11 10.92
N LYS A 92 6.18 -2.87 11.92
CA LYS A 92 6.41 -3.14 13.35
C LYS A 92 6.41 -4.66 13.59
#